data_AF-A0A1Y2G6A7-F1
#
_entry.id   AF-A0A1Y2G6A7-F1
#
_cell.length_a   1.000
_cell.length_b   1.000
_cell.length_c   1.000
_cell.angle_alpha   90.00
_cell.angle_beta   90.00
_cell.angle_gamma   90.00
#
_symmetry.space_group_name_H-M   'P 1'
#
loop_
_entity.id
_entity.type
_entity.pdbx_description
1 polymer ?
#
loop_
_entity_poly.entity_id
_entity_poly.type
_entity_poly.pdbx_seq_one_letter_code
_entity_poly.pdbx_strand_id
1 'polypeptide(L)'
;MATAEAIGSATNYNGSICRNYVDYQVWLAPGLDVATIEAGLTQRGIDRVTMLPASCADPFMEYVCSTSFPRVEATNVPSNFNVRFACKSTCQAAVTGCSGLLTAAGKADQVPNCDVPIPGTTQFLPQGVFFQPDGECNVVKPLNGGNPPGGGTGGGNNHNNQTMTCVAPFIADTMEGPGGTTTNEQYCKMGCCLPCPAQYSLYRTGALETGFKITNTMRAVSMVLSFILMISYLFLPDKRSHPRGMLIFASVATCAWCSALILNLHLHTVWNSAWFARKKSSEIFFYPMAAMIFPAFLVHVATFIHIARISAQAGVDSETVSRSTLSAGAAAMISHRRHVMMAIRIQWRAAVMAIFAILSVMFYWLFYFLQLSKIKPETLLPHIAEFMTCLMKPGATHDGCVEGMAPHCLRTD
;
A
#
# COMPACT_ATOMS: atom_id res chain seq x y z
N MET A 1 17.55 27.47 42.07
CA MET A 1 17.58 28.20 40.78
C MET A 1 19.02 28.51 40.46
N ALA A 2 19.67 27.68 39.64
CA ALA A 2 21.06 27.92 39.21
C ALA A 2 21.02 28.68 37.90
N THR A 3 20.97 30.00 37.97
CA THR A 3 21.33 30.87 36.86
C THR A 3 22.84 30.73 36.70
N ALA A 4 23.29 30.05 35.64
CA ALA A 4 24.73 29.97 35.38
C ALA A 4 25.21 31.38 34.99
N GLU A 5 26.09 31.97 35.80
CA GLU A 5 26.85 33.15 35.36
C GLU A 5 27.75 32.71 34.21
N ALA A 6 27.28 32.93 32.99
CA ALA A 6 27.97 32.47 31.78
C ALA A 6 28.64 33.67 31.10
N ILE A 7 29.96 33.60 30.96
CA ILE A 7 30.74 34.59 30.19
C ILE A 7 30.27 34.50 28.73
N GLY A 8 29.72 35.59 28.20
CA GLY A 8 29.20 35.65 26.83
C GLY A 8 28.71 37.04 26.46
N SER A 9 28.10 37.16 25.29
CA SER A 9 27.52 38.41 24.79
C SER A 9 26.03 38.25 24.50
N ALA A 10 25.26 39.27 24.84
CA ALA A 10 23.86 39.40 24.42
C ALA A 10 23.80 40.10 23.06
N THR A 11 23.13 39.49 22.08
CA THR A 11 22.89 40.12 20.77
C THR A 11 21.45 39.94 20.33
N ASN A 12 20.96 40.85 19.49
CA ASN A 12 19.70 40.62 18.79
C ASN A 12 19.87 39.48 17.78
N TYR A 13 18.91 38.57 17.74
CA TYR A 13 18.90 37.51 16.76
C TYR A 13 18.64 38.08 15.36
N ASN A 14 19.56 37.85 14.43
CA ASN A 14 19.49 38.31 13.04
C ASN A 14 19.58 37.16 12.03
N GLY A 15 19.45 35.92 12.50
CA GLY A 15 19.52 34.72 11.68
C GLY A 15 18.27 34.45 10.86
N SER A 16 18.35 33.44 9.99
CA SER A 16 17.29 33.05 9.06
C SER A 16 16.48 31.84 9.54
N ILE A 17 17.12 30.89 10.24
CA ILE A 17 16.54 29.57 10.55
C ILE A 17 15.44 29.68 11.62
N CYS A 18 15.72 30.42 12.69
CA CYS A 18 14.85 30.63 13.84
C CYS A 18 14.14 31.99 13.82
N ARG A 19 14.09 32.67 12.66
CA ARG A 19 13.49 34.01 12.52
C ARG A 19 12.01 34.06 12.85
N ASN A 20 11.30 32.95 12.66
CA ASN A 20 9.88 32.83 13.02
C ASN A 20 9.66 32.38 14.46
N TYR A 21 10.70 32.25 15.28
CA TYR A 21 10.63 31.67 16.63
C TYR A 21 11.32 32.55 17.69
N VAL A 22 12.34 33.31 17.29
CA VAL A 22 13.16 34.11 18.21
C VAL A 22 13.00 35.60 17.90
N ASP A 23 12.40 36.33 18.83
CA ASP A 23 12.21 37.79 18.81
C ASP A 23 12.91 38.53 19.97
N TYR A 24 13.75 37.82 20.71
CA TYR A 24 14.44 38.31 21.90
C TYR A 24 15.96 38.34 21.73
N GLN A 25 16.66 38.95 22.70
CA GLN A 25 18.12 38.92 22.76
C GLN A 25 18.61 37.54 23.15
N VAL A 26 19.53 37.02 22.34
CA VAL A 26 20.10 35.69 22.49
C VAL A 26 21.47 35.77 23.13
N TRP A 27 21.77 34.79 23.98
CA TRP A 27 23.08 34.65 24.57
C TRP A 27 24.00 33.90 23.61
N LEU A 28 25.19 34.44 23.37
CA LEU A 28 26.24 33.81 22.56
C LEU A 28 27.48 33.62 23.40
N ALA A 29 28.11 32.46 23.22
CA ALA A 29 29.40 32.18 23.83
C ALA A 29 30.54 33.00 23.22
N PRO A 30 31.66 33.18 23.95
CA PRO A 30 32.81 33.92 23.44
C PRO A 30 33.32 33.34 22.12
N GLY A 31 33.42 34.17 21.08
CA GLY A 31 33.92 33.78 19.76
C GLY A 31 32.90 33.09 18.85
N LEU A 32 31.65 32.93 19.27
CA LEU A 32 30.56 32.48 18.40
C LEU A 32 29.67 33.66 17.99
N ASP A 33 29.21 33.64 16.74
CA ASP A 33 28.17 34.51 16.23
C ASP A 33 26.94 33.69 15.78
N VAL A 34 25.82 34.39 15.51
CA VAL A 34 24.58 33.74 15.05
C VAL A 34 24.81 32.95 13.76
N ALA A 35 25.61 33.51 12.83
CA ALA A 35 25.88 32.90 11.53
C ALA A 35 26.63 31.55 11.65
N THR A 36 27.61 31.47 12.55
CA THR A 36 28.37 30.23 12.81
C THR A 36 27.48 29.14 13.39
N ILE A 37 26.58 29.50 14.32
CA ILE A 37 25.62 28.56 14.89
C ILE A 37 24.64 28.08 13.81
N GLU A 38 24.11 28.98 12.98
CA GLU A 38 23.21 28.60 11.88
C GLU A 38 23.89 27.72 10.84
N ALA A 39 25.15 27.98 10.48
CA ALA A 39 25.91 27.12 9.57
C ALA A 39 26.01 25.69 10.12
N GLY A 40 26.23 25.53 11.43
CA GLY A 40 26.23 24.22 12.09
C GLY A 40 24.84 23.54 12.15
N LEU A 41 23.75 24.32 12.14
CA LEU A 41 22.39 23.80 12.03
C LEU A 41 22.10 23.36 10.59
N THR A 42 22.45 24.16 9.59
CA THR A 42 22.32 23.80 8.16
C THR A 42 23.14 22.56 7.82
N GLN A 43 24.37 22.42 8.34
CA GLN A 43 25.17 21.22 8.13
C GLN A 43 24.51 19.95 8.69
N ARG A 44 23.69 20.09 9.74
CA ARG A 44 22.88 18.99 10.30
C ARG A 44 21.56 18.76 9.57
N GLY A 45 21.24 19.57 8.56
CA GLY A 45 20.04 19.46 7.73
C GLY A 45 18.79 20.09 8.36
N ILE A 46 18.96 20.96 9.35
CA ILE A 46 17.84 21.61 10.05
C ILE A 46 16.99 22.50 9.13
N ASP A 47 17.60 23.06 8.08
CA ASP A 47 16.93 23.84 7.04
C ASP A 47 15.82 23.05 6.33
N ARG A 48 15.88 21.71 6.35
CA ARG A 48 14.91 20.81 5.72
C ARG A 48 13.85 20.29 6.68
N VAL A 49 13.93 20.61 7.98
CA VAL A 49 12.94 20.18 8.98
C VAL A 49 11.55 20.73 8.65
N THR A 50 11.46 21.87 7.99
CA THR A 50 10.20 22.47 7.51
C THR A 50 9.47 21.61 6.46
N MET A 51 10.14 20.62 5.85
CA MET A 51 9.51 19.63 4.98
C MET A 51 8.87 18.48 5.76
N LEU A 52 9.16 18.36 7.06
CA LEU A 52 8.49 17.41 7.93
C LEU A 52 7.08 17.91 8.24
N PRO A 53 6.14 17.00 8.55
CA PRO A 53 4.80 17.40 8.95
C PRO A 53 4.83 18.29 10.19
N ALA A 54 3.87 19.23 10.30
CA ALA A 54 3.83 20.23 11.38
C ALA A 54 3.90 19.61 12.80
N SER A 55 3.30 18.44 13.00
CA SER A 55 3.35 17.70 14.26
C SER A 55 4.75 17.29 14.73
N CYS A 56 5.72 17.27 13.81
CA CYS A 56 7.14 17.10 14.12
C CYS A 56 7.92 18.40 13.91
N ALA A 57 7.72 19.08 12.76
CA ALA A 57 8.49 20.25 12.40
C ALA A 57 8.41 21.35 13.47
N ASP A 58 7.22 21.65 14.00
CA ASP A 58 7.06 22.73 14.98
C ASP A 58 7.72 22.41 16.32
N PRO A 59 7.40 21.29 17.01
CA PRO A 59 8.09 20.95 18.26
C PRO A 59 9.61 20.82 18.11
N PHE A 60 10.07 20.32 16.97
CA PHE A 60 11.51 20.18 16.70
C PHE A 60 12.18 21.53 16.48
N MET A 61 11.56 22.45 15.73
CA MET A 61 12.08 23.81 15.56
C MET A 61 12.05 24.60 16.87
N GLU A 62 11.01 24.46 17.69
CA GLU A 62 10.99 25.04 19.05
C GLU A 62 12.17 24.53 19.88
N TYR A 63 12.44 23.22 19.85
CA TYR A 63 13.58 22.61 20.53
C TYR A 63 14.93 23.13 20.00
N VAL A 64 15.12 23.13 18.68
CA VAL A 64 16.38 23.54 18.05
C VAL A 64 16.66 25.02 18.32
N CYS A 65 15.66 25.88 18.17
CA CYS A 65 15.81 27.32 18.39
C CYS A 65 16.03 27.64 19.86
N SER A 66 15.30 26.99 20.77
CA SER A 66 15.45 27.20 22.22
C SER A 66 16.81 26.75 22.76
N THR A 67 17.35 25.64 22.25
CA THR A 67 18.66 25.11 22.65
C THR A 67 19.83 25.86 22.02
N SER A 68 19.70 26.30 20.77
CA SER A 68 20.76 27.00 20.05
C SER A 68 20.86 28.47 20.40
N PHE A 69 19.74 29.09 20.79
CA PHE A 69 19.65 30.51 21.08
C PHE A 69 18.98 30.78 22.44
N PRO A 70 19.68 30.55 23.56
CA PRO A 70 19.17 30.81 24.90
C PRO A 70 18.78 32.28 25.09
N ARG A 71 17.72 32.53 25.86
CA ARG A 71 17.20 33.89 26.09
C ARG A 71 18.00 34.60 27.17
N VAL A 72 18.36 35.86 26.91
CA VAL A 72 18.96 36.75 27.90
C VAL A 72 17.86 37.51 28.64
N GLU A 73 17.92 37.49 29.97
CA GLU A 73 17.17 38.40 30.82
C GLU A 73 18.11 39.46 31.39
N ALA A 74 17.73 40.72 31.20
CA ALA A 74 18.47 41.85 31.76
C ALA A 74 18.47 41.73 33.29
N THR A 75 19.66 41.76 33.89
CA THR A 75 19.80 41.93 35.33
C THR A 75 20.04 43.41 35.64
N ASN A 76 19.82 43.81 36.90
CA ASN A 76 20.15 45.17 37.35
C ASN A 76 21.67 45.44 37.41
N VAL A 77 22.51 44.44 37.09
CA VAL A 77 23.97 44.54 37.17
C VAL A 77 24.54 44.63 35.75
N PRO A 78 25.24 45.73 35.40
CA PRO A 78 25.90 45.85 34.10
C PRO A 78 26.85 44.67 33.86
N SER A 79 26.72 44.01 32.70
CA SER A 79 27.55 42.87 32.26
C SER A 79 27.28 41.52 32.96
N ASN A 80 26.25 41.41 33.82
CA ASN A 80 25.77 40.12 34.29
C ASN A 80 24.42 39.80 33.61
N PHE A 81 24.32 38.61 33.03
CA PHE A 81 23.14 38.18 32.28
C PHE A 81 22.57 36.94 32.93
N ASN A 82 21.26 36.95 33.19
CA ASN A 82 20.56 35.72 33.53
C ASN A 82 20.15 35.03 32.23
N VAL A 83 20.69 33.84 31.98
CA VAL A 83 20.46 33.09 30.74
C VAL A 83 19.44 31.98 31.00
N ARG A 84 18.33 32.01 30.26
CA ARG A 84 17.34 30.93 30.26
C ARG A 84 17.63 29.96 29.12
N PHE A 85 17.76 28.69 29.46
CA PHE A 85 18.00 27.59 28.54
C PHE A 85 16.70 26.82 28.25
N ALA A 86 16.75 25.90 27.29
CA ALA A 86 15.57 25.19 26.82
C ALA A 86 14.83 24.41 27.92
N CYS A 87 13.50 24.36 27.78
CA CYS A 87 12.61 23.63 28.67
C CYS A 87 12.70 22.12 28.44
N LYS A 88 12.54 21.32 29.51
CA LYS A 88 12.43 19.86 29.40
C LYS A 88 11.20 19.46 28.57
N SER A 89 10.08 20.16 28.74
CA SER A 89 8.85 19.92 27.96
C SER A 89 9.05 20.14 26.46
N THR A 90 9.76 21.19 26.04
CA THR A 90 10.08 21.45 24.63
C THR A 90 10.88 20.31 24.02
N CYS A 91 11.88 19.79 24.75
CA CYS A 91 12.61 18.60 24.31
C CYS A 91 11.71 17.37 24.19
N GLN A 92 10.87 17.09 25.20
CA GLN A 92 9.97 15.93 25.20
C GLN A 92 8.93 16.01 24.07
N ALA A 93 8.44 17.22 23.74
CA ALA A 93 7.54 17.43 22.62
C ALA A 93 8.22 17.10 21.28
N ALA A 94 9.49 17.51 21.10
CA ALA A 94 10.28 17.14 19.92
C ALA A 94 10.51 15.62 19.83
N VAL A 95 10.84 14.94 20.93
CA VAL A 95 10.98 13.47 20.96
C VAL A 95 9.67 12.79 20.57
N THR A 96 8.56 13.22 21.17
CA THR A 96 7.24 12.63 20.95
C THR A 96 6.78 12.83 19.50
N GLY A 97 6.96 14.03 18.95
CA GLY A 97 6.54 14.35 17.58
C GLY A 97 7.44 13.76 16.50
N CYS A 98 8.75 13.63 16.75
CA CYS A 98 9.72 13.33 15.69
C CYS A 98 10.45 11.99 15.77
N SER A 99 10.45 11.31 16.92
CA SER A 99 11.24 10.08 17.10
C SER A 99 10.96 9.02 16.03
N GLY A 100 9.67 8.76 15.74
CA GLY A 100 9.27 7.79 14.71
C GLY A 100 9.74 8.17 13.31
N LEU A 101 9.60 9.44 12.92
CA LEU A 101 9.99 9.93 11.60
C LEU A 101 11.50 9.96 11.41
N LEU A 102 12.24 10.51 12.37
CA LEU A 102 13.69 10.59 12.31
C LEU A 102 14.31 9.19 12.35
N THR A 103 13.77 8.27 13.15
CA THR A 103 14.23 6.87 13.16
C THR A 103 13.94 6.19 11.81
N ALA A 104 12.73 6.35 11.26
CA ALA A 104 12.37 5.78 9.96
C ALA A 104 13.21 6.37 8.81
N ALA A 105 13.66 7.62 8.93
CA ALA A 105 14.55 8.28 7.98
C ALA A 105 16.05 7.93 8.18
N GLY A 106 16.38 7.03 9.12
CA GLY A 106 17.78 6.69 9.42
C GLY A 106 18.57 7.81 10.11
N LYS A 107 17.87 8.71 10.81
CA LYS A 107 18.39 9.88 11.54
C LYS A 107 18.09 9.77 13.04
N ALA A 108 18.14 8.56 13.59
CA ALA A 108 17.89 8.32 15.01
C ALA A 108 18.85 9.12 15.93
N ASP A 109 20.05 9.46 15.43
CA ASP A 109 21.05 10.30 16.10
C ASP A 109 20.60 11.77 16.27
N GLN A 110 19.61 12.21 15.48
CA GLN A 110 19.05 13.55 15.57
C GLN A 110 17.86 13.64 16.53
N VAL A 111 17.39 12.50 17.07
CA VAL A 111 16.33 12.49 18.09
C VAL A 111 16.94 13.02 19.39
N PRO A 112 16.40 14.11 19.97
CA PRO A 112 17.00 14.72 21.14
C PRO A 112 16.87 13.82 22.37
N ASN A 113 17.89 13.82 23.23
CA ASN A 113 17.84 13.14 24.52
C ASN A 113 17.64 14.20 25.62
N CYS A 114 16.50 14.13 26.31
CA CYS A 114 16.08 15.13 27.28
C CYS A 114 16.63 14.90 28.70
N ASP A 115 17.36 13.81 28.91
CA ASP A 115 17.94 13.44 30.21
C ASP A 115 19.46 13.67 30.27
N VAL A 116 20.06 14.12 29.17
CA VAL A 116 21.48 14.53 29.10
C VAL A 116 21.61 16.06 29.00
N PRO A 117 22.79 16.63 29.30
CA PRO A 117 23.03 18.06 29.09
C PRO A 117 22.80 18.48 27.64
N ILE A 118 22.35 19.72 27.45
CA ILE A 118 22.12 20.33 26.14
C ILE A 118 23.44 20.25 25.34
N PRO A 119 23.41 19.72 24.10
CA PRO A 119 24.62 19.56 23.29
C PRO A 119 25.41 20.85 23.14
N GLY A 120 26.73 20.77 23.33
CA GLY A 120 27.63 21.93 23.22
C GLY A 120 27.72 22.82 24.46
N THR A 121 26.99 22.51 25.55
CA THR A 121 27.08 23.32 26.79
C THR A 121 28.19 22.88 27.73
N THR A 122 28.78 21.70 27.52
CA THR A 122 29.90 21.19 28.32
C THR A 122 31.18 22.03 28.20
N GLN A 123 31.28 22.83 27.13
CA GLN A 123 32.39 23.76 26.96
C GLN A 123 32.31 24.99 27.91
N PHE A 124 31.12 25.26 28.48
CA PHE A 124 30.90 26.38 29.42
C PHE A 124 30.91 25.91 30.87
N LEU A 125 30.39 24.71 31.12
CA LEU A 125 30.33 24.08 32.43
C LEU A 125 30.76 22.63 32.29
N PRO A 126 31.68 22.08 33.10
CA PRO A 126 32.15 20.70 32.96
C PRO A 126 31.02 19.66 32.95
N GLN A 127 29.96 19.89 33.71
CA GLN A 127 28.76 19.05 33.78
C GLN A 127 27.72 19.33 32.68
N GLY A 128 27.93 20.37 31.87
CA GLY A 128 26.95 20.89 30.91
C GLY A 128 25.75 21.56 31.57
N VAL A 129 24.88 22.14 30.75
CA VAL A 129 23.60 22.73 31.18
C VAL A 129 22.49 21.76 30.86
N PHE A 130 21.70 21.38 31.86
CA PHE A 130 20.53 20.52 31.67
C PHE A 130 19.30 21.33 31.28
N PHE A 131 18.32 20.65 30.67
CA PHE A 131 17.00 21.25 30.41
C PHE A 131 16.35 21.74 31.69
N GLN A 132 15.84 22.97 31.66
CA GLN A 132 15.21 23.62 32.80
C GLN A 132 13.73 23.22 32.94
N PRO A 133 13.15 23.25 34.15
CA PRO A 133 11.72 23.02 34.34
C PRO A 133 10.89 24.14 33.73
N ASP A 134 9.63 23.83 33.40
CA ASP A 134 8.69 24.79 32.81
C ASP A 134 8.50 26.01 33.74
N GLY A 135 8.45 27.21 33.14
CA GLY A 135 8.32 28.49 33.85
C GLY A 135 9.65 29.19 34.15
N GLU A 136 10.74 28.45 34.32
CA GLU A 136 12.09 29.01 34.52
C GLU A 136 12.96 28.97 33.25
N CYS A 137 12.47 28.32 32.20
CA CYS A 137 13.19 28.02 30.97
C CYS A 137 12.82 28.97 29.82
N ASN A 138 13.56 28.84 28.71
CA ASN A 138 13.32 29.51 27.44
C ASN A 138 12.26 28.77 26.62
N VAL A 139 11.00 29.16 26.77
CA VAL A 139 9.91 28.67 25.93
C VAL A 139 9.93 29.44 24.61
N VAL A 140 10.08 28.73 23.51
CA VAL A 140 10.07 29.28 22.15
C VAL A 140 8.81 28.81 21.44
N LYS A 141 8.11 29.73 20.76
CA LYS A 141 6.87 29.46 20.01
C LYS A 141 6.90 30.20 18.66
N PRO A 142 6.16 29.74 17.63
CA PRO A 142 6.05 30.45 16.37
C PRO A 142 5.47 31.87 16.54
N LEU A 143 6.20 32.89 16.09
CA LEU A 143 5.86 34.32 16.21
C LEU A 143 4.62 34.71 15.38
N ASN A 144 4.40 34.03 14.24
CA ASN A 144 3.28 34.32 13.33
C ASN A 144 1.99 33.54 13.68
N GLY A 145 2.00 32.70 14.72
CA GLY A 145 0.77 32.16 15.30
C GLY A 145 0.17 33.22 16.21
N GLY A 146 -0.75 34.05 15.70
CA GLY A 146 -1.37 35.16 16.44
C GLY A 146 -1.91 34.81 17.83
N ASN A 147 -1.05 34.99 18.84
CA ASN A 147 -1.17 35.42 20.25
C ASN A 147 -2.51 35.30 21.05
N PRO A 148 -2.48 35.20 22.42
CA PRO A 148 -1.59 36.01 23.27
C PRO A 148 -0.90 35.34 24.49
N PRO A 149 0.03 36.09 25.13
CA PRO A 149 0.67 35.73 26.38
C PRO A 149 -0.31 35.98 27.53
N GLY A 150 -0.83 34.89 28.07
CA GLY A 150 -1.67 34.91 29.26
C GLY A 150 -2.15 33.49 29.51
N GLY A 151 -1.73 32.91 30.64
CA GLY A 151 -2.09 31.56 31.04
C GLY A 151 -3.59 31.32 30.96
N GLY A 152 -4.00 30.57 29.95
CA GLY A 152 -5.36 30.09 29.76
C GLY A 152 -5.27 28.64 29.32
N THR A 153 -5.42 27.73 30.28
CA THR A 153 -5.66 26.31 30.03
C THR A 153 -6.90 26.15 29.16
N GLY A 154 -6.75 25.55 27.98
CA GLY A 154 -7.86 25.07 27.15
C GLY A 154 -8.40 26.07 26.13
N GLY A 155 -7.66 26.30 25.04
CA GLY A 155 -8.16 26.98 23.86
C GLY A 155 -7.76 26.20 22.62
N GLY A 156 -8.72 25.50 22.00
CA GLY A 156 -8.52 24.79 20.74
C GLY A 156 -8.12 25.78 19.65
N ASN A 157 -6.87 25.69 19.21
CA ASN A 157 -6.36 26.53 18.14
C ASN A 157 -7.09 26.21 16.83
N ASN A 158 -7.82 27.22 16.32
CA ASN A 158 -8.30 27.29 14.95
C ASN A 158 -7.09 27.42 13.99
N HIS A 159 -6.39 26.31 13.73
CA HIS A 159 -5.53 26.12 12.55
C HIS A 159 -6.34 25.74 11.29
N ASN A 160 -7.61 26.13 11.26
CA ASN A 160 -8.55 25.83 10.18
C ASN A 160 -8.37 26.79 9.00
N ASN A 161 -7.21 26.84 8.34
CA ASN A 161 -7.14 27.17 6.90
C ASN A 161 -5.75 27.08 6.25
N GLN A 162 -4.71 26.55 6.88
CA GLN A 162 -3.61 26.04 6.07
C GLN A 162 -4.09 24.68 5.55
N THR A 163 -4.66 24.70 4.34
CA THR A 163 -5.00 23.51 3.59
C THR A 163 -3.74 22.67 3.48
N MET A 164 -3.66 21.65 4.33
CA MET A 164 -2.62 20.65 4.31
C MET A 164 -2.56 20.07 2.91
N THR A 165 -1.54 20.48 2.16
CA THR A 165 -1.41 20.18 0.74
C THR A 165 -0.67 18.86 0.63
N CYS A 166 -1.45 17.78 0.57
CA CYS A 166 -0.91 16.45 0.36
C CYS A 166 -0.35 16.34 -1.06
N VAL A 167 0.84 15.76 -1.18
CA VAL A 167 1.45 15.46 -2.47
C VAL A 167 0.62 14.35 -3.14
N ALA A 168 0.35 14.45 -4.45
CA ALA A 168 -0.32 13.37 -5.16
C ALA A 168 0.49 12.06 -5.02
N PRO A 169 -0.16 10.89 -4.78
CA PRO A 169 -1.59 10.61 -4.86
C PRO A 169 -2.37 10.77 -3.54
N PHE A 170 -1.75 11.28 -2.48
CA PHE A 170 -2.40 11.39 -1.17
C PHE A 170 -3.46 12.50 -1.15
N ILE A 171 -4.50 12.28 -0.36
CA ILE A 171 -5.58 13.25 -0.10
C ILE A 171 -5.54 13.65 1.37
N ALA A 172 -5.94 14.88 1.70
CA ALA A 172 -5.98 15.32 3.09
C ALA A 172 -6.96 14.47 3.92
N ASP A 173 -6.55 14.07 5.13
CA ASP A 173 -7.43 13.42 6.09
C ASP A 173 -8.41 14.46 6.62
N THR A 174 -9.68 14.35 6.22
CA THR A 174 -10.73 15.27 6.66
C THR A 174 -11.04 15.17 8.16
N MET A 175 -10.55 14.14 8.84
CA MET A 175 -10.81 13.88 10.27
C MET A 175 -9.63 14.25 11.18
N GLU A 176 -8.46 14.57 10.63
CA GLU A 176 -7.28 14.96 11.41
C GLU A 176 -7.35 16.45 11.81
N GLY A 177 -8.22 16.75 12.78
CA GLY A 177 -8.27 18.04 13.47
C GLY A 177 -7.35 18.10 14.70
N PRO A 178 -7.22 19.26 15.37
CA PRO A 178 -6.48 19.38 16.63
C PRO A 178 -7.11 18.47 17.71
N GLY A 179 -6.53 17.29 17.93
CA GLY A 179 -7.07 16.25 18.83
C GLY A 179 -7.98 15.21 18.15
N GLY A 180 -8.09 15.23 16.82
CA GLY A 180 -8.82 14.23 16.04
C GLY A 180 -8.02 12.94 15.86
N THR A 181 -8.72 11.81 15.96
CA THR A 181 -8.20 10.50 15.55
C THR A 181 -8.20 10.40 14.03
N THR A 182 -7.14 9.87 13.43
CA THR A 182 -7.07 9.61 11.98
C THR A 182 -8.23 8.71 11.54
N THR A 183 -8.72 8.89 10.31
CA THR A 183 -9.80 8.04 9.78
C THR A 183 -9.39 6.56 9.75
N ASN A 184 -8.10 6.29 9.47
CA ASN A 184 -7.53 4.96 9.48
C ASN A 184 -6.00 5.02 9.61
N GLU A 185 -5.45 4.64 10.76
CA GLU A 185 -4.00 4.73 11.03
C GLU A 185 -3.12 3.91 10.08
N GLN A 186 -3.71 2.94 9.35
CA GLN A 186 -2.98 2.12 8.39
C GLN A 186 -2.79 2.81 7.04
N TYR A 187 -3.74 3.64 6.61
CA TYR A 187 -3.74 4.29 5.29
C TYR A 187 -3.59 5.81 5.35
N CYS A 188 -3.82 6.38 6.52
CA CYS A 188 -3.66 7.79 6.84
C CYS A 188 -2.46 7.93 7.76
N LYS A 189 -1.50 8.74 7.33
CA LYS A 189 -0.34 9.11 8.12
C LYS A 189 -0.11 10.59 7.92
N MET A 190 0.01 11.30 9.03
CA MET A 190 0.41 12.72 9.02
C MET A 190 -0.57 13.57 8.20
N GLY A 191 -1.87 13.53 8.49
CA GLY A 191 -2.89 14.35 7.83
C GLY A 191 -3.12 14.06 6.35
N CYS A 192 -2.46 13.03 5.80
CA CYS A 192 -2.59 12.61 4.41
C CYS A 192 -2.92 11.12 4.35
N CYS A 193 -3.94 10.78 3.57
CA CYS A 193 -4.43 9.42 3.36
C CYS A 193 -4.19 8.94 1.94
N LEU A 194 -3.95 7.63 1.77
CA LEU A 194 -4.14 7.01 0.47
C LEU A 194 -5.63 7.04 0.09
N PRO A 195 -5.98 7.45 -1.14
CA PRO A 195 -7.35 7.35 -1.61
C PRO A 195 -7.76 5.88 -1.71
N CYS A 196 -9.00 5.58 -1.31
CA CYS A 196 -9.58 4.26 -1.50
C CYS A 196 -10.01 4.07 -2.97
N PRO A 197 -9.66 2.95 -3.62
CA PRO A 197 -8.99 1.77 -3.05
C PRO A 197 -7.46 1.88 -3.13
N ALA A 198 -6.76 1.62 -2.01
CA ALA A 198 -5.31 1.81 -1.89
C ALA A 198 -4.47 1.06 -2.95
N GLN A 199 -4.99 -0.07 -3.46
CA GLN A 199 -4.36 -0.84 -4.53
C GLN A 199 -4.14 -0.03 -5.81
N TYR A 200 -4.95 1.00 -6.11
CA TYR A 200 -4.76 1.82 -7.31
C TYR A 200 -3.47 2.63 -7.27
N SER A 201 -3.00 3.00 -6.07
CA SER A 201 -1.76 3.75 -5.88
C SER A 201 -0.51 2.89 -5.99
N LEU A 202 -0.62 1.57 -6.04
CA LEU A 202 0.54 0.67 -6.15
C LEU A 202 0.86 0.27 -7.59
N TYR A 203 -0.04 0.54 -8.54
CA TYR A 203 0.17 0.25 -9.96
C TYR A 203 0.31 1.54 -10.75
N ARG A 204 1.01 1.46 -11.88
CA ARG A 204 1.10 2.57 -12.83
C ARG A 204 -0.29 3.12 -13.15
N THR A 205 -0.38 4.44 -13.27
CA THR A 205 -1.62 5.13 -13.62
C THR A 205 -2.27 4.51 -14.88
N GLY A 206 -3.56 4.18 -14.80
CA GLY A 206 -4.33 3.57 -15.89
C GLY A 206 -4.12 2.06 -16.14
N ALA A 207 -3.12 1.40 -15.51
CA ALA A 207 -2.85 -0.02 -15.75
C ALA A 207 -3.99 -0.92 -15.24
N LEU A 208 -4.45 -0.70 -14.00
CA LEU A 208 -5.56 -1.45 -13.42
C LEU A 208 -6.87 -1.20 -14.17
N GLU A 209 -7.16 0.05 -14.53
CA GLU A 209 -8.36 0.40 -15.29
C GLU A 209 -8.39 -0.31 -16.65
N THR A 210 -7.25 -0.35 -17.34
CA THR A 210 -7.09 -1.07 -18.61
C THR A 210 -7.31 -2.57 -18.42
N GLY A 211 -6.71 -3.17 -17.38
CA GLY A 211 -6.88 -4.59 -17.06
C GLY A 211 -8.34 -4.96 -16.74
N PHE A 212 -9.02 -4.15 -15.91
CA PHE A 212 -10.44 -4.34 -15.62
C PHE A 212 -11.31 -4.15 -16.86
N LYS A 213 -11.03 -3.16 -17.70
CA LYS A 213 -11.76 -2.94 -18.95
C LYS A 213 -11.65 -4.12 -19.89
N ILE A 214 -10.44 -4.63 -20.14
CA ILE A 214 -10.21 -5.79 -21.02
C ILE A 214 -10.96 -7.02 -20.50
N THR A 215 -10.79 -7.34 -19.21
CA THR A 215 -11.43 -8.52 -18.61
C THR A 215 -12.96 -8.42 -18.62
N ASN A 216 -13.52 -7.24 -18.40
CA ASN A 216 -14.96 -7.01 -18.47
C ASN A 216 -15.49 -7.12 -19.90
N THR A 217 -14.79 -6.57 -20.90
CA THR A 217 -15.15 -6.74 -22.31
C THR A 217 -15.13 -8.21 -22.71
N MET A 218 -14.09 -8.97 -22.34
CA MET A 218 -14.03 -10.41 -22.62
C MET A 218 -15.18 -11.19 -21.97
N ARG A 219 -15.54 -10.86 -20.73
CA ARG A 219 -16.68 -11.48 -20.02
C ARG A 219 -18.02 -11.16 -20.69
N ALA A 220 -18.24 -9.92 -21.10
CA ALA A 220 -19.47 -9.50 -21.79
C ALA A 220 -19.63 -10.23 -23.12
N VAL A 221 -18.57 -10.30 -23.94
CA VAL A 221 -18.58 -11.06 -25.20
C VAL A 221 -18.86 -12.54 -24.95
N SER A 222 -18.23 -13.12 -23.93
CA SER A 222 -18.41 -14.53 -23.56
C SER A 222 -19.85 -14.82 -23.13
N MET A 223 -20.48 -13.91 -22.39
CA MET A 223 -21.90 -14.01 -21.99
C MET A 223 -22.82 -14.02 -23.21
N VAL A 224 -22.65 -13.05 -24.13
CA VAL A 224 -23.50 -12.93 -25.33
C VAL A 224 -23.37 -14.18 -26.21
N LEU A 225 -22.16 -14.65 -26.47
CA LEU A 225 -21.94 -15.86 -27.26
C LEU A 225 -22.52 -17.11 -26.59
N SER A 226 -22.35 -17.25 -25.28
CA SER A 226 -22.93 -18.38 -24.52
C SER A 226 -24.46 -18.35 -24.53
N PHE A 227 -25.05 -17.16 -24.44
CA PHE A 227 -26.50 -16.96 -24.52
C PHE A 227 -27.06 -17.30 -25.90
N ILE A 228 -26.40 -16.88 -26.98
CA ILE A 228 -26.78 -17.25 -28.36
C ILE A 228 -26.72 -18.77 -28.54
N LEU A 229 -25.67 -19.43 -28.04
CA LEU A 229 -25.56 -20.89 -28.07
C LEU A 229 -26.70 -21.54 -27.29
N MET A 230 -26.98 -21.08 -26.08
CA MET A 230 -28.07 -21.58 -25.24
C MET A 230 -29.42 -21.50 -25.98
N ILE A 231 -29.78 -20.34 -26.52
CA ILE A 231 -31.01 -20.15 -27.31
C ILE A 231 -31.03 -21.08 -28.51
N SER A 232 -29.95 -21.13 -29.29
CA SER A 232 -29.88 -21.97 -30.50
C SER A 232 -30.17 -23.44 -30.17
N TYR A 233 -29.64 -23.97 -29.07
CA TYR A 233 -29.91 -25.36 -28.67
C TYR A 233 -31.30 -25.58 -28.07
N LEU A 234 -31.92 -24.57 -27.45
CA LEU A 234 -33.30 -24.67 -26.93
C LEU A 234 -34.32 -24.80 -28.07
N PHE A 235 -34.14 -24.03 -29.15
CA PHE A 235 -35.09 -23.96 -30.27
C PHE A 235 -34.88 -24.99 -31.38
N LEU A 236 -33.78 -25.75 -31.39
CA LEU A 236 -33.54 -26.84 -32.35
C LEU A 236 -33.93 -28.19 -31.74
N PRO A 237 -35.19 -28.67 -31.94
CA PRO A 237 -35.74 -29.85 -31.24
C PRO A 237 -35.00 -31.15 -31.53
N ASP A 238 -34.37 -31.27 -32.71
CA ASP A 238 -33.73 -32.49 -33.18
C ASP A 238 -32.27 -32.67 -32.71
N LYS A 239 -31.77 -31.76 -31.87
CA LYS A 239 -30.37 -31.76 -31.40
C LYS A 239 -30.20 -32.10 -29.92
N ARG A 240 -31.25 -32.59 -29.25
CA ARG A 240 -31.23 -32.93 -27.82
C ARG A 240 -30.68 -34.33 -27.49
N SER A 241 -30.20 -35.08 -28.49
CA SER A 241 -29.58 -36.39 -28.25
C SER A 241 -28.22 -36.28 -27.57
N HIS A 242 -27.95 -37.17 -26.62
CA HIS A 242 -26.62 -37.33 -26.02
C HIS A 242 -25.62 -37.64 -27.15
N PRO A 243 -24.46 -36.95 -27.26
CA PRO A 243 -23.79 -36.11 -26.25
C PRO A 243 -24.04 -34.59 -26.36
N ARG A 244 -24.86 -34.12 -27.32
CA ARG A 244 -25.03 -32.68 -27.61
C ARG A 244 -25.74 -31.92 -26.47
N GLY A 245 -26.53 -32.61 -25.65
CA GLY A 245 -27.16 -32.04 -24.47
C GLY A 245 -26.19 -31.45 -23.44
N MET A 246 -24.95 -31.98 -23.33
CA MET A 246 -23.95 -31.42 -22.41
C MET A 246 -23.56 -29.98 -22.76
N LEU A 247 -23.62 -29.59 -24.04
CA LEU A 247 -23.33 -28.23 -24.47
C LEU A 247 -24.36 -27.22 -23.98
N ILE A 248 -25.62 -27.65 -23.80
CA ILE A 248 -26.68 -26.81 -23.23
C ILE A 248 -26.34 -26.47 -21.78
N PHE A 249 -26.06 -27.49 -20.96
CA PHE A 249 -25.69 -27.29 -19.56
C PHE A 249 -24.43 -26.44 -19.42
N ALA A 250 -23.42 -26.66 -20.27
CA ALA A 250 -22.22 -25.82 -20.30
C ALA A 250 -22.56 -24.36 -20.63
N SER A 251 -23.38 -24.11 -21.66
CA SER A 251 -23.77 -22.74 -22.04
C SER A 251 -24.59 -22.03 -20.96
N VAL A 252 -25.49 -22.74 -20.28
CA VAL A 252 -26.27 -22.22 -19.14
C VAL A 252 -25.35 -21.88 -17.98
N ALA A 253 -24.43 -22.78 -17.63
CA ALA A 253 -23.47 -22.56 -16.55
C ALA A 253 -22.54 -21.37 -16.84
N THR A 254 -22.00 -21.25 -18.05
CA THR A 254 -21.17 -20.10 -18.46
C THR A 254 -21.98 -18.81 -18.45
N CYS A 255 -23.24 -18.82 -18.93
CA CYS A 255 -24.10 -17.65 -18.89
C CYS A 255 -24.38 -17.20 -17.44
N ALA A 256 -24.77 -18.13 -16.56
CA ALA A 256 -25.02 -17.84 -15.15
C ALA A 256 -23.76 -17.31 -14.44
N TRP A 257 -22.60 -17.89 -14.75
CA TRP A 257 -21.31 -17.46 -14.23
C TRP A 257 -20.94 -16.03 -14.64
N CYS A 258 -21.03 -15.74 -15.95
CA CYS A 258 -20.76 -14.40 -16.46
C CYS A 258 -21.74 -13.37 -15.88
N SER A 259 -23.02 -13.71 -15.74
CA SER A 259 -24.01 -12.85 -15.07
C SER A 259 -23.63 -12.56 -13.62
N ALA A 260 -23.20 -13.57 -12.86
CA ALA A 260 -22.77 -13.40 -11.47
C ALA A 260 -21.54 -12.46 -11.35
N LEU A 261 -20.56 -12.59 -12.26
CA LEU A 261 -19.39 -11.72 -12.30
C LEU A 261 -19.73 -10.27 -12.67
N ILE A 262 -20.66 -10.07 -13.62
CA ILE A 262 -21.12 -8.73 -14.02
C ILE A 262 -21.92 -8.08 -12.89
N LEU A 263 -22.81 -8.83 -12.24
CA LEU A 263 -23.56 -8.34 -11.08
C LEU A 263 -22.63 -7.95 -9.94
N ASN A 264 -21.61 -8.76 -9.65
CA ASN A 264 -20.58 -8.41 -8.65
C ASN A 264 -19.86 -7.10 -9.02
N LEU A 265 -19.37 -7.00 -10.25
CA LEU A 265 -18.71 -5.77 -10.72
C LEU A 265 -19.63 -4.56 -10.56
N HIS A 266 -20.89 -4.68 -10.95
CA HIS A 266 -21.87 -3.60 -10.83
C HIS A 266 -22.12 -3.18 -9.38
N LEU A 267 -22.24 -4.15 -8.46
CA LEU A 267 -22.35 -3.91 -7.03
C LEU A 267 -21.12 -3.21 -6.46
N HIS A 268 -19.94 -3.48 -7.00
CA HIS A 268 -18.71 -2.81 -6.60
C HIS A 268 -18.62 -1.39 -7.17
N THR A 269 -18.92 -1.19 -8.46
CA THR A 269 -18.76 0.11 -9.12
C THR A 269 -19.87 1.09 -8.77
N VAL A 270 -21.11 0.63 -8.66
CA VAL A 270 -22.27 1.52 -8.46
C VAL A 270 -22.60 1.68 -6.99
N TRP A 271 -22.50 0.60 -6.20
CA TRP A 271 -22.93 0.62 -4.80
C TRP A 271 -21.75 0.72 -3.81
N ASN A 272 -20.52 0.83 -4.31
CA ASN A 272 -19.28 0.85 -3.52
C ASN A 272 -19.25 -0.24 -2.42
N SER A 273 -19.89 -1.38 -2.69
CA SER A 273 -20.07 -2.42 -1.69
C SER A 273 -18.86 -3.35 -1.72
N ALA A 274 -18.09 -3.37 -0.63
CA ALA A 274 -16.91 -4.23 -0.48
C ALA A 274 -17.25 -5.72 -0.23
N TRP A 275 -18.43 -6.18 -0.66
CA TRP A 275 -18.97 -7.49 -0.28
C TRP A 275 -18.04 -8.63 -0.73
N PHE A 276 -17.51 -8.56 -1.95
CA PHE A 276 -16.53 -9.52 -2.50
C PHE A 276 -15.06 -9.22 -2.15
N ALA A 277 -14.74 -8.01 -1.67
CA ALA A 277 -13.38 -7.64 -1.30
C ALA A 277 -12.97 -8.21 0.06
N ARG A 278 -13.91 -8.76 0.84
CA ARG A 278 -13.60 -9.46 2.08
C ARG A 278 -12.79 -10.72 1.75
N LYS A 279 -11.68 -10.92 2.46
CA LYS A 279 -10.74 -12.06 2.34
C LYS A 279 -11.43 -13.43 2.27
N LYS A 280 -12.61 -13.58 2.88
CA LYS A 280 -13.42 -14.81 2.84
C LYS A 280 -14.22 -15.03 1.56
N SER A 281 -14.53 -13.98 0.81
CA SER A 281 -15.45 -14.10 -0.34
C SER A 281 -14.81 -14.85 -1.51
N SER A 282 -13.52 -14.61 -1.77
CA SER A 282 -12.76 -15.36 -2.77
C SER A 282 -12.63 -16.83 -2.40
N GLU A 283 -12.39 -17.17 -1.13
CA GLU A 283 -12.38 -18.57 -0.66
C GLU A 283 -13.74 -19.23 -0.90
N ILE A 284 -14.83 -18.58 -0.49
CA ILE A 284 -16.20 -19.06 -0.69
C ILE A 284 -16.52 -19.26 -2.18
N PHE A 285 -15.89 -18.52 -3.07
CA PHE A 285 -16.11 -18.62 -4.51
C PHE A 285 -15.30 -19.73 -5.18
N PHE A 286 -14.01 -19.85 -4.84
CA PHE A 286 -13.11 -20.80 -5.50
C PHE A 286 -13.26 -22.23 -5.00
N TYR A 287 -13.51 -22.45 -3.70
CA TYR A 287 -13.59 -23.81 -3.15
C TYR A 287 -14.77 -24.64 -3.70
N PRO A 288 -16.02 -24.14 -3.73
CA PRO A 288 -17.13 -24.88 -4.31
C PRO A 288 -16.95 -25.15 -5.80
N MET A 289 -16.40 -24.18 -6.54
CA MET A 289 -16.11 -24.35 -7.96
C MET A 289 -15.05 -25.42 -8.19
N ALA A 290 -13.95 -25.42 -7.42
CA ALA A 290 -12.94 -26.47 -7.48
C ALA A 290 -13.53 -27.85 -7.10
N ALA A 291 -14.35 -27.90 -6.05
CA ALA A 291 -15.02 -29.12 -5.60
C ALA A 291 -16.01 -29.69 -6.64
N MET A 292 -16.58 -28.87 -7.52
CA MET A 292 -17.41 -29.34 -8.63
C MET A 292 -16.59 -29.73 -9.88
N ILE A 293 -15.58 -28.93 -10.22
CA ILE A 293 -14.82 -29.09 -11.47
C ILE A 293 -13.87 -30.28 -11.37
N PHE A 294 -13.23 -30.50 -10.22
CA PHE A 294 -12.24 -31.57 -10.07
C PHE A 294 -12.85 -32.97 -10.22
N PRO A 295 -13.98 -33.33 -9.55
CA PRO A 295 -14.64 -34.61 -9.78
C PRO A 295 -15.17 -34.76 -11.21
N ALA A 296 -15.75 -33.70 -11.79
CA ALA A 296 -16.24 -33.73 -13.17
C ALA A 296 -15.11 -34.06 -14.15
N PHE A 297 -13.91 -33.48 -13.94
CA PHE A 297 -12.73 -33.81 -14.73
C PHE A 297 -12.29 -35.26 -14.55
N LEU A 298 -12.20 -35.75 -13.31
CA LEU A 298 -11.80 -37.15 -13.06
C LEU A 298 -12.75 -38.14 -13.72
N VAL A 299 -14.06 -37.88 -13.69
CA VAL A 299 -15.07 -38.70 -14.38
C VAL A 299 -14.84 -38.67 -15.89
N HIS A 300 -14.54 -37.51 -16.48
CA HIS A 300 -14.24 -37.40 -17.91
C HIS A 300 -12.96 -38.17 -18.29
N VAL A 301 -11.90 -38.07 -17.49
CA VAL A 301 -10.66 -38.83 -17.71
C VAL A 301 -10.90 -40.33 -17.59
N ALA A 302 -11.60 -40.78 -16.55
CA ALA A 302 -11.94 -42.18 -16.35
C ALA A 302 -12.78 -42.74 -17.51
N THR A 303 -13.78 -41.98 -17.97
CA THR A 303 -14.61 -42.34 -19.11
C THR A 303 -13.79 -42.45 -20.39
N PHE A 304 -12.88 -41.51 -20.63
CA PHE A 304 -11.98 -41.54 -21.79
C PHE A 304 -11.05 -42.75 -21.76
N ILE A 305 -10.43 -43.04 -20.61
CA ILE A 305 -9.57 -44.23 -20.42
C ILE A 305 -10.37 -45.51 -20.66
N HIS A 306 -11.59 -45.60 -20.13
CA HIS A 306 -12.44 -46.77 -20.29
C HIS A 306 -12.80 -47.03 -21.77
N ILE A 307 -13.19 -45.98 -22.51
CA ILE A 307 -13.48 -46.06 -23.94
C ILE A 307 -12.22 -46.48 -24.71
N ALA A 308 -11.06 -45.90 -24.38
CA ALA A 308 -9.79 -46.25 -25.01
C ALA A 308 -9.42 -47.72 -24.78
N ARG A 309 -9.61 -48.24 -23.56
CA ARG A 309 -9.35 -49.65 -23.22
C ARG A 309 -10.27 -50.60 -23.96
N ILE A 310 -11.58 -50.35 -23.98
CA ILE A 310 -12.53 -51.20 -24.73
C ILE A 310 -12.19 -51.17 -26.22
N SER A 311 -11.83 -50.00 -26.77
CA SER A 311 -11.46 -49.88 -28.18
C SER A 311 -10.18 -50.65 -28.52
N ALA A 312 -9.22 -50.70 -27.59
CA ALA A 312 -7.99 -51.49 -27.75
C ALA A 312 -8.27 -53.00 -27.67
N GLN A 313 -9.10 -53.44 -26.71
CA GLN A 313 -9.48 -54.85 -26.54
C GLN A 313 -10.25 -55.38 -27.75
N ALA A 314 -11.22 -54.64 -28.27
CA ALA A 314 -11.96 -55.00 -29.47
C ALA A 314 -11.07 -55.12 -30.73
N GLY A 315 -9.95 -54.38 -30.76
CA GLY A 315 -8.94 -54.50 -31.81
C GLY A 315 -8.20 -55.84 -31.78
N VAL A 316 -7.82 -56.31 -30.59
CA VAL A 316 -7.07 -57.58 -30.40
C VAL A 316 -7.96 -58.78 -30.71
N ASP A 317 -9.22 -58.77 -30.27
CA ASP A 317 -10.16 -59.88 -30.52
C ASP A 317 -10.54 -60.01 -32.01
N SER A 318 -10.44 -58.92 -32.79
CA SER A 318 -10.65 -58.96 -34.24
C SER A 318 -9.50 -59.65 -34.99
N GLU A 319 -8.28 -59.64 -34.45
CA GLU A 319 -7.11 -60.29 -35.06
C GLU A 319 -7.14 -61.81 -34.87
N THR A 320 -7.67 -62.32 -33.76
CA THR A 320 -7.74 -63.77 -33.49
C THR A 320 -8.80 -64.49 -34.33
N VAL A 321 -9.88 -63.81 -34.70
CA VAL A 321 -10.97 -64.37 -35.54
C VAL A 321 -10.63 -64.35 -37.04
N SER A 322 -9.68 -63.52 -37.49
CA SER A 322 -9.36 -63.31 -38.91
C SER A 322 -8.41 -64.35 -39.53
N ARG A 323 -7.97 -65.37 -38.79
CA ARG A 323 -7.00 -66.38 -39.31
C ARG A 323 -7.61 -67.42 -40.26
N SER A 324 -8.93 -67.42 -40.47
CA SER A 324 -9.63 -68.45 -41.25
C SER A 324 -10.08 -68.01 -42.66
N THR A 325 -10.04 -66.72 -43.00
CA THR A 325 -10.44 -66.20 -44.33
C THR A 325 -9.70 -64.89 -44.69
N LEU A 326 -8.61 -65.00 -45.44
CA LEU A 326 -7.67 -63.91 -45.80
C LEU A 326 -8.28 -62.70 -46.52
N SER A 327 -9.50 -62.79 -47.05
CA SER A 327 -10.18 -61.69 -47.77
C SER A 327 -11.13 -60.86 -46.91
N ALA A 328 -11.61 -61.35 -45.76
CA ALA A 328 -12.63 -60.68 -44.95
C ALA A 328 -12.03 -59.80 -43.84
N GLY A 329 -10.83 -60.13 -43.34
CA GLY A 329 -10.18 -59.41 -42.24
C GLY A 329 -9.81 -57.97 -42.57
N ALA A 330 -9.35 -57.69 -43.80
CA ALA A 330 -8.98 -56.34 -44.22
C ALA A 330 -10.19 -55.37 -44.26
N ALA A 331 -11.36 -55.86 -44.70
CA ALA A 331 -12.59 -55.06 -44.75
C ALA A 331 -13.15 -54.77 -43.34
N ALA A 332 -13.05 -55.75 -42.42
CA ALA A 332 -13.48 -55.58 -41.03
C ALA A 332 -12.61 -54.57 -40.27
N MET A 333 -11.29 -54.59 -40.46
CA MET A 333 -10.37 -53.63 -39.84
C MET A 333 -10.63 -52.18 -40.30
N ILE A 334 -10.91 -51.99 -41.60
CA ILE A 334 -11.22 -50.67 -42.18
C ILE A 334 -12.54 -50.11 -41.61
N SER A 335 -13.55 -50.95 -41.42
CA SER A 335 -14.82 -50.56 -40.81
C SER A 335 -14.64 -50.12 -39.34
N HIS A 336 -13.91 -50.90 -38.54
CA HIS A 336 -13.67 -50.59 -37.13
C HIS A 336 -12.91 -49.27 -36.94
N ARG A 337 -11.84 -49.04 -37.72
CA ARG A 337 -11.09 -47.76 -37.68
C ARG A 337 -11.98 -46.56 -38.00
N ARG A 338 -12.96 -46.74 -38.89
CA ARG A 338 -13.94 -45.70 -39.25
C ARG A 338 -14.89 -45.39 -38.07
N HIS A 339 -15.36 -46.42 -37.36
CA HIS A 339 -16.20 -46.24 -36.18
C HIS A 339 -15.44 -45.56 -35.03
N VAL A 340 -14.20 -45.97 -34.76
CA VAL A 340 -13.35 -45.35 -33.73
C VAL A 340 -13.04 -43.89 -34.07
N MET A 341 -12.64 -43.59 -35.32
CA MET A 341 -12.41 -42.21 -35.73
C MET A 341 -13.68 -41.37 -35.73
N MET A 342 -14.85 -41.95 -36.02
CA MET A 342 -16.13 -41.25 -35.91
C MET A 342 -16.48 -40.93 -34.47
N ALA A 343 -16.25 -41.86 -33.53
CA ALA A 343 -16.46 -41.64 -32.10
C ALA A 343 -15.53 -40.54 -31.55
N ILE A 344 -14.25 -40.58 -31.89
CA ILE A 344 -13.26 -39.53 -31.53
C ILE A 344 -13.68 -38.19 -32.13
N ARG A 345 -14.11 -38.16 -33.39
CA ARG A 345 -14.59 -36.95 -34.07
C ARG A 345 -15.87 -36.36 -33.46
N ILE A 346 -16.64 -37.15 -32.73
CA ILE A 346 -17.83 -36.68 -32.00
C ILE A 346 -17.44 -36.15 -30.61
N GLN A 347 -16.49 -36.80 -29.93
CA GLN A 347 -16.14 -36.46 -28.55
C GLN A 347 -15.05 -35.40 -28.38
N TRP A 348 -14.20 -35.16 -29.38
CA TRP A 348 -13.08 -34.20 -29.24
C TRP A 348 -13.54 -32.79 -28.86
N ARG A 349 -14.72 -32.35 -29.29
CA ARG A 349 -15.26 -31.03 -28.93
C ARG A 349 -15.51 -30.90 -27.42
N ALA A 350 -16.10 -31.93 -26.80
CA ALA A 350 -16.34 -31.96 -25.37
C ALA A 350 -15.02 -32.05 -24.59
N ALA A 351 -14.08 -32.87 -25.07
CA ALA A 351 -12.76 -33.00 -24.47
C ALA A 351 -11.96 -31.69 -24.51
N VAL A 352 -11.96 -31.00 -25.67
CA VAL A 352 -11.30 -29.70 -25.82
C VAL A 352 -11.91 -28.64 -24.89
N MET A 353 -13.25 -28.58 -24.78
CA MET A 353 -13.92 -27.67 -23.83
C MET A 353 -13.54 -27.97 -22.38
N ALA A 354 -13.48 -29.24 -21.99
CA ALA A 354 -13.05 -29.63 -20.65
C ALA A 354 -11.59 -29.22 -20.38
N ILE A 355 -10.69 -29.42 -21.34
CA ILE A 355 -9.28 -29.01 -21.23
C ILE A 355 -9.17 -27.48 -21.05
N PHE A 356 -9.86 -26.68 -21.87
CA PHE A 356 -9.83 -25.23 -21.74
C PHE A 356 -10.42 -24.74 -20.41
N ALA A 357 -11.50 -25.36 -19.92
CA ALA A 357 -12.07 -25.03 -18.62
C ALA A 357 -11.07 -25.30 -17.49
N ILE A 358 -10.37 -26.43 -17.54
CA ILE A 358 -9.35 -26.79 -16.55
C ILE A 358 -8.16 -25.87 -16.61
N LEU A 359 -7.63 -25.59 -17.81
CA LEU A 359 -6.51 -24.65 -17.97
C LEU A 359 -6.88 -23.27 -17.42
N SER A 360 -8.10 -22.80 -17.69
CA SER A 360 -8.57 -21.51 -17.19
C SER A 360 -8.69 -21.52 -15.66
N VAL A 361 -9.31 -22.55 -15.08
CA VAL A 361 -9.50 -22.67 -13.62
C VAL A 361 -8.17 -22.86 -12.91
N MET A 362 -7.28 -23.72 -13.43
CA MET A 362 -5.96 -23.93 -12.88
C MET A 362 -5.11 -22.69 -12.98
N PHE A 363 -5.14 -21.96 -14.10
CA PHE A 363 -4.42 -20.70 -14.24
C PHE A 363 -4.93 -19.65 -13.25
N TYR A 364 -6.25 -19.48 -13.13
CA TYR A 364 -6.83 -18.55 -12.15
C TYR A 364 -6.55 -18.96 -10.71
N TRP A 365 -6.68 -20.25 -10.39
CA TRP A 365 -6.41 -20.80 -9.07
C TRP A 365 -4.93 -20.66 -8.70
N LEU A 366 -4.04 -20.99 -9.63
CA LEU A 366 -2.59 -20.90 -9.46
C LEU A 366 -2.14 -19.43 -9.35
N PHE A 367 -2.66 -18.54 -10.18
CA PHE A 367 -2.42 -17.10 -10.03
C PHE A 367 -2.92 -16.60 -8.66
N TYR A 368 -4.15 -16.92 -8.29
CA TYR A 368 -4.73 -16.48 -7.02
C TYR A 368 -3.94 -17.00 -5.81
N PHE A 369 -3.69 -18.32 -5.73
CA PHE A 369 -2.99 -18.91 -4.60
C PHE A 369 -1.50 -18.59 -4.60
N LEU A 370 -0.80 -18.63 -5.73
CA LEU A 370 0.64 -18.34 -5.73
C LEU A 370 0.94 -16.85 -5.56
N GLN A 371 0.17 -15.95 -6.18
CA GLN A 371 0.46 -14.51 -6.09
C GLN A 371 -0.02 -13.93 -4.77
N LEU A 372 -1.25 -14.22 -4.33
CA LEU A 372 -1.80 -13.58 -3.13
C LEU A 372 -1.29 -14.20 -1.83
N SER A 373 -0.93 -15.48 -1.81
CA SER A 373 -0.33 -16.09 -0.60
C SER A 373 1.12 -15.66 -0.38
N LYS A 374 1.83 -15.25 -1.44
CA LYS A 374 3.24 -14.82 -1.34
C LYS A 374 3.40 -13.38 -0.88
N ILE A 375 2.36 -12.54 -0.94
CA ILE A 375 2.41 -11.19 -0.38
C ILE A 375 2.33 -11.29 1.15
N LYS A 376 3.48 -11.48 1.80
CA LYS A 376 3.60 -11.30 3.25
C LYS A 376 3.58 -9.80 3.52
N PRO A 377 2.59 -9.28 4.28
CA PRO A 377 2.52 -7.85 4.57
C PRO A 377 3.78 -7.34 5.30
N GLU A 378 4.41 -8.20 6.09
CA GLU A 378 5.65 -7.90 6.83
C GLU A 378 6.84 -7.60 5.91
N THR A 379 7.02 -8.34 4.81
CA THR A 379 8.13 -8.11 3.88
C THR A 379 7.88 -6.94 2.94
N LEU A 380 6.62 -6.56 2.72
CA LEU A 380 6.25 -5.45 1.86
C LEU A 380 6.33 -4.09 2.57
N LEU A 381 6.19 -4.07 3.90
CA LEU A 381 6.21 -2.86 4.73
C LEU A 381 7.43 -1.94 4.49
N PRO A 382 8.70 -2.43 4.47
CA PRO A 382 9.85 -1.55 4.23
C PRO A 382 9.83 -0.93 2.83
N HIS A 383 9.40 -1.68 1.81
CA HIS A 383 9.34 -1.17 0.43
C HIS A 383 8.19 -0.18 0.22
N ILE A 384 7.07 -0.36 0.95
CA ILE A 384 6.02 0.67 1.00
C ILE A 384 6.59 1.95 1.62
N ALA A 385 7.39 1.87 2.68
CA ALA A 385 8.02 3.05 3.26
C ALA A 385 9.01 3.73 2.27
N GLU A 386 9.80 2.96 1.52
CA GLU A 386 10.66 3.49 0.46
C GLU A 386 9.86 4.17 -0.66
N PHE A 387 8.72 3.61 -1.03
CA PHE A 387 7.82 4.21 -2.01
C PHE A 387 7.19 5.52 -1.50
N MET A 388 6.70 5.51 -0.26
CA MET A 388 6.15 6.70 0.39
C MET A 388 7.21 7.80 0.47
N THR A 389 8.44 7.47 0.88
CA THR A 389 9.55 8.43 0.93
C THR A 389 9.96 8.93 -0.46
N CYS A 390 9.86 8.10 -1.49
CA CYS A 390 10.06 8.53 -2.88
C CYS A 390 8.99 9.55 -3.30
N LEU A 391 7.71 9.30 -3.02
CA LEU A 391 6.61 10.21 -3.34
C LEU A 391 6.74 11.57 -2.64
N MET A 392 7.38 11.61 -1.47
CA MET A 392 7.63 12.86 -0.75
C MET A 392 8.78 13.69 -1.35
N LYS A 393 9.58 13.16 -2.28
CA LYS A 393 10.66 13.92 -2.91
C LYS A 393 10.09 14.94 -3.92
N PRO A 394 10.49 16.22 -3.85
CA PRO A 394 10.01 17.22 -4.81
C PRO A 394 10.44 16.85 -6.23
N GLY A 395 9.47 16.85 -7.16
CA GLY A 395 9.67 16.49 -8.57
C GLY A 395 9.64 14.99 -8.87
N ALA A 396 9.50 14.12 -7.86
CA ALA A 396 9.28 12.70 -8.10
C ALA A 396 7.89 12.47 -8.70
N THR A 397 7.81 11.64 -9.74
CA THR A 397 6.54 11.19 -10.31
C THR A 397 6.10 9.89 -9.66
N HIS A 398 4.80 9.69 -9.53
CA HIS A 398 4.22 8.44 -9.01
C HIS A 398 4.78 7.22 -9.72
N ASP A 399 4.80 7.24 -11.06
CA ASP A 399 5.31 6.15 -11.88
C ASP A 399 6.82 5.88 -11.63
N GLY A 400 7.63 6.92 -11.42
CA GLY A 400 9.05 6.75 -11.11
C GLY A 400 9.28 6.08 -9.76
N CYS A 401 8.43 6.36 -8.78
CA CYS A 401 8.47 5.68 -7.48
C CYS A 401 7.96 4.24 -7.57
N VAL A 402 6.94 3.97 -8.39
CA VAL A 402 6.43 2.60 -8.62
C VAL A 402 7.48 1.73 -9.30
N GLU A 403 8.30 2.27 -10.21
CA GLU A 403 9.38 1.51 -10.86
C GLU A 403 10.43 0.99 -9.86
N GLY A 404 10.68 1.73 -8.78
CA GLY A 404 11.54 1.26 -7.68
C GLY A 404 10.93 0.09 -6.89
N MET A 405 9.59 0.04 -6.76
CA MET A 405 8.90 -1.08 -6.10
C MET A 405 8.70 -2.30 -6.99
N ALA A 406 8.63 -2.11 -8.31
CA ALA A 406 8.27 -3.17 -9.26
C ALA A 406 9.07 -4.49 -9.08
N PRO A 407 10.39 -4.48 -8.82
CA PRO A 407 11.15 -5.70 -8.58
C PRO A 407 10.66 -6.48 -7.36
N HIS A 408 10.15 -5.79 -6.34
CA HIS A 408 9.71 -6.37 -5.07
C HIS A 408 8.24 -6.83 -5.11
N CYS A 409 7.42 -6.18 -5.94
CA CYS A 409 6.06 -6.64 -6.20
C CYS A 409 6.01 -7.85 -7.15
N LEU A 410 7.03 -8.04 -7.99
CA LEU A 410 7.08 -9.10 -9.01
C LEU A 410 8.09 -10.21 -8.72
N ARG A 411 9.02 -10.06 -7.76
CA ARG A 411 9.89 -11.16 -7.33
C ARG A 411 9.10 -12.20 -6.56
N THR A 412 8.73 -13.25 -7.28
CA THR A 412 8.52 -14.57 -6.72
C THR A 412 9.87 -15.16 -6.34
N ASP A 413 10.34 -14.90 -5.11
CA ASP A 413 11.37 -15.75 -4.51
C ASP A 413 10.82 -17.17 -4.25
#